data_AF-A0A3D3TL34-F1
#
_entry.id   AF-A0A3D3TL34-F1
#
_cell.length_a   1.000
_cell.length_b   1.000
_cell.length_c   1.000
_cell.angle_alpha   90.00
_cell.angle_beta   90.00
_cell.angle_gamma   90.00
#
_symmetry.space_group_name_H-M   'P 1'
#
loop_
_entity.id
_entity.type
_entity.pdbx_description
1 polymer ?
#
loop_
_entity_poly.entity_id
_entity_poly.type
_entity_poly.pdbx_seq_one_letter_code
_entity_poly.pdbx_strand_id
1 'polypeptide(L)'
;MAFLSWLLGDSETKEQKKKKEADKALKADYKNKKKHKWKDPREDDKFVCDGAKVECKYCSKPIANLVVTASLSKLQDKGWATTGDNNGAVNTPFEGVCKAAPGIQKPPCPSVINLLGWENVSDTSIDDWKALRKNSVNKCVISQDNLKIVHSGQKAELANVPFEIPNIEVEIIKIDTEYFTPLGIQNPVKPEPATKG
;
A
#
# COMPACT_ATOMS: atom_id res chain seq x y z
N MET A 1 0.40 -36.23 -48.35
CA MET A 1 -0.41 -35.00 -48.41
C MET A 1 -0.08 -34.15 -47.20
N ALA A 2 0.29 -32.88 -47.43
CA ALA A 2 0.36 -31.77 -46.47
C ALA A 2 1.12 -32.05 -45.14
N PHE A 3 2.40 -31.73 -44.92
CA PHE A 3 3.22 -30.57 -45.32
C PHE A 3 2.62 -29.17 -45.10
N LEU A 4 1.53 -29.06 -44.31
CA LEU A 4 0.90 -27.76 -43.95
C LEU A 4 0.57 -27.67 -42.45
N SER A 5 1.57 -27.76 -41.57
CA SER A 5 1.42 -27.20 -40.21
C SER A 5 2.71 -26.68 -39.60
N TRP A 6 3.73 -26.39 -40.42
CA TRP A 6 5.01 -25.80 -40.00
C TRP A 6 5.19 -24.36 -40.54
N LEU A 7 4.09 -23.60 -40.60
CA LEU A 7 4.05 -22.21 -41.07
C LEU A 7 3.10 -21.33 -40.23
N LEU A 8 3.11 -21.52 -38.92
CA LEU A 8 2.65 -20.51 -37.96
C LEU A 8 3.70 -20.41 -36.85
N GLY A 9 4.91 -20.04 -37.24
CA GLY A 9 5.79 -19.36 -36.29
C GLY A 9 5.16 -18.02 -36.01
N ASP A 10 4.58 -17.84 -34.82
CA ASP A 10 3.99 -16.58 -34.36
C ASP A 10 5.06 -15.48 -34.36
N SER A 11 5.26 -14.83 -35.51
CA SER A 11 6.06 -13.62 -35.57
C SER A 11 5.24 -12.52 -34.90
N GLU A 12 5.51 -12.30 -33.62
CA GLU A 12 4.87 -11.25 -32.84
C GLU A 12 4.89 -9.93 -33.63
N THR A 13 3.72 -9.36 -33.89
CA THR A 13 3.63 -8.11 -34.63
C THR A 13 4.34 -7.00 -33.84
N LYS A 14 4.88 -6.00 -34.54
CA LYS A 14 5.56 -4.85 -33.90
C LYS A 14 4.68 -4.19 -32.82
N GLU A 15 3.37 -4.21 -33.01
CA GLU A 15 2.37 -3.72 -32.05
C GLU A 15 2.27 -4.60 -30.79
N GLN A 16 2.29 -5.93 -30.94
CA GLN A 16 2.33 -6.87 -29.80
C GLN A 16 3.61 -6.72 -28.97
N LYS A 17 4.77 -6.52 -29.61
CA LYS A 17 6.03 -6.24 -28.91
C LYS A 17 5.98 -4.93 -28.12
N LYS A 18 5.53 -3.85 -28.76
CA LYS A 18 5.39 -2.52 -28.12
C LYS A 18 4.43 -2.56 -26.92
N LYS A 19 3.33 -3.32 -27.02
CA LYS A 19 2.37 -3.51 -25.92
C LYS A 19 2.96 -4.31 -24.76
N LYS A 20 3.72 -5.38 -25.02
CA LYS A 20 4.42 -6.15 -23.98
C LYS A 20 5.49 -5.32 -23.26
N GLU A 21 6.23 -4.48 -23.97
CA GLU A 21 7.22 -3.58 -23.39
C GLU A 21 6.58 -2.50 -22.51
N ALA A 22 5.48 -1.89 -22.97
CA ALA A 22 4.71 -0.94 -22.17
C ALA A 22 4.14 -1.57 -20.89
N ASP A 23 3.57 -2.77 -20.97
CA ASP A 23 3.09 -3.54 -19.81
C ASP A 23 4.21 -3.87 -18.83
N LYS A 24 5.40 -4.21 -19.34
CA LYS A 24 6.59 -4.51 -18.53
C LYS A 24 7.10 -3.25 -17.82
N ALA A 25 7.15 -2.12 -18.51
CA ALA A 25 7.53 -0.83 -17.95
C ALA A 25 6.54 -0.35 -16.88
N LEU A 26 5.23 -0.49 -17.13
CA LEU A 26 4.17 -0.16 -16.16
C LEU A 26 4.29 -1.02 -14.89
N LYS A 27 4.52 -2.34 -15.05
CA LYS A 27 4.74 -3.25 -13.92
C LYS A 27 6.02 -2.91 -13.15
N ALA A 28 7.08 -2.47 -13.83
CA ALA A 28 8.33 -2.05 -13.20
C ALA A 28 8.16 -0.74 -12.40
N ASP A 29 7.49 0.25 -12.97
CA ASP A 29 7.16 1.52 -12.30
C ASP A 29 6.28 1.28 -11.06
N TYR A 30 5.23 0.46 -11.19
CA TYR A 30 4.39 0.07 -10.06
C TYR A 30 5.20 -0.62 -8.94
N LYS A 31 6.10 -1.54 -9.30
CA LYS A 31 7.01 -2.19 -8.33
C LYS A 31 7.93 -1.17 -7.66
N ASN A 32 8.48 -0.23 -8.43
CA ASN A 32 9.37 0.79 -7.90
C ASN A 32 8.67 1.71 -6.90
N LYS A 33 7.49 2.24 -7.28
CA LYS A 33 6.63 3.05 -6.40
C LYS A 33 6.24 2.31 -5.11
N LYS A 34 6.05 0.99 -5.18
CA LYS A 34 5.72 0.18 -3.99
C LYS A 34 6.90 -0.02 -3.05
N LYS A 35 8.15 -0.01 -3.55
CA LYS A 35 9.38 -0.12 -2.74
C LYS A 35 9.66 1.13 -1.90
N HIS A 36 9.30 2.31 -2.40
CA HIS A 36 9.54 3.58 -1.73
C HIS A 36 8.39 4.07 -0.84
N LYS A 37 7.34 3.25 -0.66
CA LYS A 37 6.31 3.57 0.33
C LYS A 37 6.87 3.31 1.72
N TRP A 38 6.94 4.36 2.53
CA TRP A 38 7.23 4.26 3.95
C TRP A 38 6.27 3.25 4.61
N LYS A 39 6.82 2.47 5.54
CA LYS A 39 6.07 1.50 6.36
C LYS A 39 6.33 1.82 7.81
N ASP A 40 5.29 1.70 8.63
CA ASP A 40 5.45 1.86 10.06
C ASP A 40 6.22 0.65 10.63
N PRO A 41 7.40 0.86 11.23
CA PRO A 41 8.18 -0.23 11.82
C PRO A 41 7.47 -0.89 13.01
N ARG A 42 6.50 -0.21 13.65
CA ARG A 42 5.74 -0.73 14.81
C ARG A 42 4.36 -1.25 14.43
N GLU A 43 4.06 -1.41 13.14
CA GLU A 43 2.73 -1.86 12.70
C GLU A 43 2.32 -3.20 13.32
N ASP A 44 3.28 -4.10 13.56
CA ASP A 44 3.02 -5.43 14.09
C ASP A 44 2.60 -5.45 15.57
N ASP A 45 2.95 -4.41 16.33
CA ASP A 45 2.65 -4.29 17.76
C ASP A 45 1.34 -3.54 18.04
N LYS A 46 0.69 -3.02 16.99
CA LYS A 46 -0.48 -2.15 17.13
C LYS A 46 -1.75 -2.93 17.46
N PHE A 47 -2.58 -2.28 18.28
CA PHE A 47 -4.01 -2.58 18.38
C PHE A 47 -4.73 -2.34 17.07
N VAL A 48 -5.89 -2.96 16.89
CA VAL A 48 -6.67 -2.86 15.67
C VAL A 48 -7.85 -1.92 15.91
N CYS A 49 -8.16 -1.09 14.92
CA CYS A 49 -9.33 -0.21 14.94
C CYS A 49 -10.13 -0.34 13.64
N ASP A 50 -11.29 0.31 13.62
CA ASP A 50 -12.17 0.34 12.47
C ASP A 50 -11.46 0.76 11.16
N GLY A 51 -11.76 0.04 10.10
CA GLY A 51 -11.11 0.19 8.80
C GLY A 51 -9.74 -0.50 8.68
N ALA A 52 -9.34 -1.34 9.64
CA ALA A 52 -8.23 -2.27 9.50
C ALA A 52 -8.38 -3.14 8.24
N LYS A 53 -7.28 -3.66 7.70
CA LYS A 53 -7.31 -4.51 6.49
C LYS A 53 -7.15 -5.96 6.87
N VAL A 54 -8.12 -6.78 6.50
CA VAL A 54 -8.10 -8.23 6.72
C VAL A 54 -7.94 -8.95 5.38
N GLU A 55 -7.09 -9.95 5.35
CA GLU A 55 -6.79 -10.76 4.18
C GLU A 55 -7.43 -12.15 4.26
N CYS A 56 -8.10 -12.55 3.18
CA CYS A 56 -8.54 -13.91 2.89
C CYS A 56 -7.93 -14.36 1.56
N LYS A 57 -7.05 -15.37 1.60
CA LYS A 57 -6.40 -15.93 0.40
C LYS A 57 -7.36 -16.59 -0.60
N TYR A 58 -8.52 -17.03 -0.11
CA TYR A 58 -9.50 -17.79 -0.89
C TYR A 58 -10.61 -16.91 -1.47
N CYS A 59 -10.65 -15.62 -1.12
CA CYS A 59 -11.55 -14.68 -1.77
C CYS A 59 -10.94 -14.20 -3.09
N SER A 60 -11.76 -14.02 -4.13
CA SER A 60 -11.29 -13.37 -5.38
C SER A 60 -10.87 -11.91 -5.18
N LYS A 61 -11.46 -11.22 -4.18
CA LYS A 61 -11.04 -9.92 -3.68
C LYS A 61 -10.45 -10.13 -2.28
N PRO A 62 -9.13 -10.35 -2.17
CA PRO A 62 -8.55 -10.93 -0.96
C PRO A 62 -8.51 -9.98 0.23
N ILE A 63 -8.76 -8.68 0.08
CA ILE A 63 -8.68 -7.70 1.17
C ILE A 63 -10.07 -7.11 1.45
N ALA A 64 -10.48 -7.14 2.71
CA ALA A 64 -11.66 -6.45 3.22
C ALA A 64 -11.28 -5.44 4.31
N ASN A 65 -12.13 -4.44 4.52
CA ASN A 65 -12.04 -3.56 5.69
C ASN A 65 -12.72 -4.25 6.87
N LEU A 66 -12.06 -4.26 8.02
CA LEU A 66 -12.69 -4.64 9.27
C LEU A 66 -13.69 -3.55 9.68
N VAL A 67 -14.92 -3.94 9.94
CA VAL A 67 -15.98 -3.08 10.47
C VAL A 67 -16.14 -3.42 11.94
N VAL A 68 -15.96 -2.42 12.81
CA VAL A 68 -16.12 -2.60 14.26
C VAL A 68 -17.56 -2.33 14.66
N THR A 69 -18.15 -3.28 15.39
CA THR A 69 -19.54 -3.22 15.86
C THR A 69 -19.68 -3.48 17.36
N ALA A 70 -18.71 -4.16 17.98
CA ALA A 70 -18.82 -4.60 19.37
C ALA A 70 -18.46 -3.50 20.40
N SER A 71 -17.49 -2.65 20.08
CA SER A 71 -16.99 -1.63 20.99
C SER A 71 -17.54 -0.24 20.67
N LEU A 72 -17.86 0.53 21.71
CA LEU A 72 -18.16 1.96 21.64
C LEU A 72 -16.92 2.81 21.92
N SER A 73 -15.94 2.24 22.61
CA SER A 73 -14.65 2.84 22.88
C SER A 73 -13.88 3.12 21.59
N LYS A 74 -13.17 4.26 21.57
CA LYS A 74 -12.45 4.73 20.37
C LYS A 74 -10.93 4.67 20.53
N LEU A 75 -10.26 4.28 19.45
CA LEU A 75 -8.83 4.36 19.22
C LEU A 75 -8.60 5.26 17.99
N GLN A 76 -7.96 6.42 18.18
CA GLN A 76 -7.76 7.42 17.11
C GLN A 76 -9.06 7.78 16.37
N ASP A 77 -10.10 8.12 17.13
CA ASP A 77 -11.44 8.49 16.64
C ASP A 77 -12.23 7.36 15.94
N LYS A 78 -11.71 6.14 15.94
CA LYS A 78 -12.32 4.96 15.32
C LYS A 78 -12.68 3.91 16.36
N GLY A 79 -13.69 3.09 16.10
CA GLY A 79 -14.05 1.99 17.01
C GLY A 79 -12.88 1.05 17.28
N TRP A 80 -12.70 0.63 18.53
CA TRP A 80 -11.67 -0.34 18.91
C TRP A 80 -12.10 -1.75 18.49
N ALA A 81 -11.27 -2.46 17.72
CA ALA A 81 -11.63 -3.81 17.31
C ALA A 81 -11.38 -4.82 18.44
N THR A 82 -12.33 -5.71 18.65
CA THR A 82 -12.33 -6.66 19.77
C THR A 82 -12.73 -8.08 19.33
N THR A 83 -12.64 -9.03 20.24
CA THR A 83 -13.14 -10.39 20.03
C THR A 83 -14.64 -10.46 19.74
N GLY A 84 -15.42 -9.44 20.10
CA GLY A 84 -16.84 -9.35 19.76
C GLY A 84 -17.11 -9.13 18.26
N ASP A 85 -16.13 -8.64 17.50
CA ASP A 85 -16.25 -8.40 16.05
C ASP A 85 -16.02 -9.69 15.25
N ASN A 86 -16.87 -10.69 15.48
CA ASN A 86 -16.72 -12.05 14.94
C ASN A 86 -17.78 -12.46 13.89
N ASN A 87 -18.71 -11.56 13.53
CA ASN A 87 -19.66 -11.85 12.46
C ASN A 87 -19.01 -11.57 11.10
N GLY A 88 -18.51 -12.62 10.43
CA GLY A 88 -17.75 -12.45 9.19
C GLY A 88 -18.47 -11.67 8.08
N ALA A 89 -19.79 -11.79 7.95
CA ALA A 89 -20.57 -11.08 6.93
C ALA A 89 -20.66 -9.57 7.21
N VAL A 90 -20.59 -9.18 8.48
CA VAL A 90 -20.70 -7.77 8.92
C VAL A 90 -19.32 -7.17 9.17
N ASN A 91 -18.49 -7.85 9.96
CA ASN A 91 -17.20 -7.35 10.42
C ASN A 91 -16.11 -7.50 9.35
N THR A 92 -16.18 -8.48 8.45
CA THR A 92 -15.19 -8.68 7.39
C THR A 92 -15.87 -8.91 6.02
N PRO A 93 -16.58 -7.90 5.48
CA PRO A 93 -17.41 -8.04 4.28
C PRO A 93 -16.54 -8.16 3.01
N PHE A 94 -15.99 -9.34 2.76
CA PHE A 94 -15.24 -9.63 1.54
C PHE A 94 -16.17 -9.64 0.32
N GLU A 95 -16.11 -8.63 -0.53
CA GLU A 95 -16.99 -8.48 -1.69
C GLU A 95 -16.75 -9.48 -2.84
N GLY A 96 -15.77 -10.37 -2.72
CA GLY A 96 -15.42 -11.32 -3.78
C GLY A 96 -16.16 -12.65 -3.67
N VAL A 97 -15.77 -13.58 -4.52
CA VAL A 97 -16.28 -14.95 -4.58
C VAL A 97 -15.38 -15.86 -3.75
N CYS A 98 -15.99 -16.79 -3.01
CA CYS A 98 -15.28 -17.76 -2.18
C CYS A 98 -14.81 -18.96 -3.00
N LYS A 99 -13.50 -19.09 -3.22
CA LYS A 99 -12.92 -20.19 -3.99
C LYS A 99 -12.89 -21.51 -3.22
N ALA A 100 -12.79 -21.43 -1.89
CA ALA A 100 -12.76 -22.59 -0.98
C ALA A 100 -14.11 -23.28 -0.83
N ALA A 101 -15.23 -22.58 -1.09
CA ALA A 101 -16.55 -23.16 -1.01
C ALA A 101 -16.72 -24.33 -2.01
N PRO A 102 -17.39 -25.42 -1.60
CA PRO A 102 -17.63 -26.57 -2.47
C PRO A 102 -18.59 -26.22 -3.61
N GLY A 103 -18.58 -27.04 -4.66
CA GLY A 103 -19.45 -26.89 -5.83
C GLY A 103 -18.79 -26.20 -7.04
N ILE A 104 -19.47 -26.34 -8.18
CA ILE A 104 -19.04 -25.80 -9.49
C ILE A 104 -19.20 -24.29 -9.52
N GLN A 105 -20.37 -23.79 -9.07
CA GLN A 105 -20.65 -22.37 -8.98
C GLN A 105 -20.19 -21.84 -7.63
N LYS A 106 -19.19 -20.98 -7.64
CA LYS A 106 -18.60 -20.44 -6.42
C LYS A 106 -19.47 -19.30 -5.88
N PRO A 107 -19.93 -19.36 -4.62
CA PRO A 107 -20.79 -18.33 -4.04
C PRO A 107 -20.01 -17.07 -3.63
N PRO A 108 -20.68 -15.92 -3.46
CA PRO A 108 -20.10 -14.75 -2.83
C PRO A 108 -19.60 -15.05 -1.41
N CYS A 109 -18.44 -14.52 -1.03
CA CYS A 109 -17.89 -14.66 0.31
C CYS A 109 -18.85 -14.21 1.43
N PRO A 110 -19.56 -13.06 1.34
CA PRO A 110 -20.42 -12.60 2.42
C PRO A 110 -21.57 -13.55 2.72
N SER A 111 -21.97 -14.37 1.74
CA SER A 111 -23.07 -15.33 1.86
C SER A 111 -22.66 -16.63 2.58
N VAL A 112 -21.36 -16.93 2.68
CA VAL A 112 -20.88 -18.21 3.22
C VAL A 112 -19.84 -18.05 4.34
N ILE A 113 -19.27 -16.86 4.51
CA ILE A 113 -18.23 -16.63 5.50
C ILE A 113 -18.78 -16.89 6.91
N ASN A 114 -18.03 -17.71 7.66
CA ASN A 114 -18.30 -18.00 9.05
C ASN A 114 -16.96 -18.09 9.78
N LEU A 115 -16.89 -17.50 10.97
CA LEU A 115 -15.66 -17.27 11.72
C LEU A 115 -15.72 -18.03 13.05
N LEU A 116 -14.65 -18.74 13.38
CA LEU A 116 -14.56 -19.52 14.62
C LEU A 116 -14.25 -18.68 15.85
N GLY A 117 -13.67 -17.50 15.66
CA GLY A 117 -13.22 -16.64 16.75
C GLY A 117 -11.82 -16.12 16.52
N TRP A 118 -11.53 -15.00 17.17
CA TRP A 118 -10.21 -14.39 17.13
C TRP A 118 -9.24 -15.07 18.09
N GLU A 119 -8.03 -15.33 17.61
CA GLU A 119 -6.89 -15.88 18.34
C GLU A 119 -5.75 -14.85 18.36
N ASN A 120 -4.74 -15.09 19.21
CA ASN A 120 -3.61 -14.17 19.44
C ASN A 120 -4.06 -12.74 19.82
N VAL A 121 -5.09 -12.65 20.64
CA VAL A 121 -5.65 -11.39 21.12
C VAL A 121 -4.80 -10.80 22.26
N SER A 122 -5.02 -9.53 22.60
CA SER A 122 -4.35 -8.87 23.73
C SER A 122 -5.00 -9.25 25.07
N ASP A 123 -4.25 -9.08 26.16
CA ASP A 123 -4.80 -9.20 27.52
C ASP A 123 -5.69 -8.01 27.91
N THR A 124 -5.56 -6.87 27.19
CA THR A 124 -6.40 -5.68 27.36
C THR A 124 -7.86 -5.99 27.07
N SER A 125 -8.74 -5.66 28.02
CA SER A 125 -10.19 -5.70 27.82
C SER A 125 -10.73 -4.31 27.44
N ILE A 126 -11.62 -4.26 26.45
CA ILE A 126 -12.34 -3.08 25.98
C ILE A 126 -13.82 -3.47 25.89
N ASP A 127 -14.69 -2.77 26.62
CA ASP A 127 -16.13 -3.02 26.66
C ASP A 127 -16.48 -4.52 26.84
N ASP A 128 -15.84 -5.17 27.82
CA ASP A 128 -15.97 -6.60 28.16
C ASP A 128 -15.36 -7.61 27.17
N TRP A 129 -14.80 -7.15 26.05
CA TRP A 129 -14.15 -8.00 25.04
C TRP A 129 -12.62 -7.85 25.05
N LYS A 130 -11.88 -8.83 24.54
CA LYS A 130 -10.42 -8.70 24.41
C LYS A 130 -10.07 -7.89 23.16
N ALA A 131 -9.14 -6.94 23.29
CA ALA A 131 -8.70 -6.11 22.19
C ALA A 131 -7.89 -6.92 21.16
N LEU A 132 -8.16 -6.67 19.88
CA LEU A 132 -7.39 -7.28 18.79
C LEU A 132 -6.07 -6.55 18.55
N ARG A 133 -5.05 -7.31 18.16
CA ARG A 133 -3.73 -6.82 17.70
C ARG A 133 -3.56 -7.13 16.22
N LYS A 134 -2.61 -6.46 15.56
CA LYS A 134 -2.33 -6.73 14.14
C LYS A 134 -1.98 -8.20 13.90
N ASN A 135 -1.31 -8.86 14.83
CA ASN A 135 -1.00 -10.29 14.74
C ASN A 135 -2.18 -11.23 15.08
N SER A 136 -3.33 -10.70 15.50
CA SER A 136 -4.54 -11.49 15.71
C SER A 136 -5.04 -12.08 14.39
N VAL A 137 -5.57 -13.30 14.49
CA VAL A 137 -6.07 -14.07 13.36
C VAL A 137 -7.44 -14.60 13.67
N ASN A 138 -8.25 -14.83 12.64
CA ASN A 138 -9.55 -15.49 12.80
C ASN A 138 -9.66 -16.62 11.80
N LYS A 139 -10.13 -17.79 12.22
CA LYS A 139 -10.23 -18.94 11.34
C LYS A 139 -11.58 -18.95 10.61
N CYS A 140 -11.53 -18.98 9.28
CA CYS A 140 -12.72 -19.14 8.45
C CYS A 140 -13.11 -20.62 8.39
N VAL A 141 -14.37 -20.94 8.71
CA VAL A 141 -14.90 -22.31 8.70
C VAL A 141 -14.87 -22.92 7.29
N ILE A 142 -15.14 -22.11 6.26
CA ILE A 142 -15.24 -22.62 4.88
C ILE A 142 -13.87 -23.00 4.33
N SER A 143 -12.86 -22.14 4.52
CA SER A 143 -11.51 -22.42 4.02
C SER A 143 -10.64 -23.21 5.00
N GLN A 144 -11.07 -23.35 6.26
CA GLN A 144 -10.28 -23.92 7.36
C GLN A 144 -8.93 -23.22 7.57
N ASP A 145 -8.84 -21.97 7.13
CA ASP A 145 -7.60 -21.21 7.05
C ASP A 145 -7.78 -19.84 7.73
N ASN A 146 -6.66 -19.29 8.21
CA ASN A 146 -6.67 -18.05 8.98
C ASN A 146 -6.80 -16.81 8.08
N LEU A 147 -7.78 -15.99 8.42
CA LEU A 147 -7.84 -14.58 8.04
C LEU A 147 -6.77 -13.82 8.81
N LYS A 148 -6.02 -12.99 8.10
CA LYS A 148 -4.89 -12.24 8.67
C LYS A 148 -5.16 -10.75 8.65
N ILE A 149 -4.89 -10.06 9.75
CA ILE A 149 -4.90 -8.60 9.73
C ILE A 149 -3.57 -8.14 9.12
N VAL A 150 -3.64 -7.53 7.93
CA VAL A 150 -2.47 -7.05 7.19
C VAL A 150 -2.18 -5.57 7.44
N HIS A 151 -3.13 -4.85 8.07
CA HIS A 151 -2.96 -3.47 8.51
C HIS A 151 -3.91 -3.18 9.67
N SER A 152 -3.43 -2.55 10.74
CA SER A 152 -4.14 -2.24 11.99
C SER A 152 -5.27 -1.22 11.85
N GLY A 153 -5.24 -0.43 10.77
CA GLY A 153 -6.20 0.66 10.54
C GLY A 153 -5.84 1.97 11.25
N GLN A 154 -4.84 1.93 12.15
CA GLN A 154 -4.32 3.11 12.82
C GLN A 154 -3.53 3.99 11.84
N LYS A 155 -3.51 5.29 12.10
CA LYS A 155 -2.59 6.22 11.48
C LYS A 155 -1.24 6.10 12.18
N ALA A 156 -0.19 6.02 11.38
CA ALA A 156 1.16 6.14 11.87
C ALA A 156 1.55 7.61 11.91
N GLU A 157 2.09 8.07 13.04
CA GLU A 157 2.77 9.35 13.12
C GLU A 157 4.25 9.13 12.82
N LEU A 158 4.80 9.92 11.89
CA LEU A 158 6.23 10.00 11.68
C LEU A 158 6.81 10.69 12.92
N ALA A 159 7.16 9.93 13.95
CA ALA A 159 8.05 10.43 14.99
C ALA A 159 9.31 10.93 14.28
N ASN A 160 9.64 12.22 14.44
CA ASN A 160 10.78 12.93 13.83
C ASN A 160 11.87 11.95 13.38
N VAL A 161 11.87 11.60 12.10
CA VAL A 161 12.98 10.86 11.52
C VAL A 161 14.15 11.85 11.62
N PRO A 162 15.21 11.58 12.39
CA PRO A 162 16.39 12.42 12.32
C PRO A 162 16.79 12.45 10.85
N PHE A 163 16.72 13.64 10.24
CA PHE A 163 17.27 13.85 8.92
C PHE A 163 18.78 13.81 9.10
N GLU A 164 19.34 12.59 9.07
CA GLU A 164 20.79 12.43 8.93
C GLU A 164 21.13 12.91 7.53
N ILE A 165 21.52 14.18 7.42
CA ILE A 165 22.23 14.67 6.25
C ILE A 165 23.50 13.80 6.20
N PRO A 166 23.70 12.93 5.19
CA PRO A 166 25.02 12.36 5.01
C PRO A 166 25.97 13.54 4.84
N ASN A 167 27.07 13.57 5.59
CA ASN A 167 28.16 14.53 5.35
C ASN A 167 28.66 14.28 3.91
N ILE A 168 28.06 14.96 2.96
CA ILE A 168 28.56 15.03 1.60
C ILE A 168 29.69 16.05 1.69
N GLU A 169 30.92 15.56 1.76
CA GLU A 169 32.07 16.38 1.42
C GLU A 169 31.94 16.75 -0.06
N VAL A 170 31.40 17.94 -0.32
CA VAL A 170 31.36 18.51 -1.66
C VAL A 170 32.74 19.09 -1.93
N GLU A 171 33.56 18.36 -2.70
CA GLU A 171 34.79 18.90 -3.23
C GLU A 171 34.45 19.83 -4.41
N ILE A 172 34.62 21.14 -4.24
CA ILE A 172 34.39 22.12 -5.31
C ILE A 172 35.60 22.06 -6.25
N ILE A 173 35.48 21.27 -7.32
CA ILE A 173 36.60 21.03 -8.25
C ILE A 173 36.87 22.24 -9.17
N LYS A 174 35.89 23.16 -9.35
CA LYS A 174 36.04 24.50 -9.97
C LYS A 174 34.73 25.30 -9.86
N ILE A 175 34.85 26.62 -9.73
CA ILE A 175 33.73 27.56 -9.84
C ILE A 175 33.93 28.28 -11.17
N ASP A 176 33.04 28.05 -12.15
CA ASP A 176 32.99 28.87 -13.36
C ASP A 176 32.39 30.23 -12.98
N THR A 177 33.26 31.21 -12.74
CA THR A 177 32.89 32.58 -12.34
C THR A 177 32.33 33.41 -13.50
N GLU A 178 32.16 32.82 -14.69
CA GLU A 178 31.68 33.53 -15.89
C GLU A 178 30.24 34.05 -15.77
N TYR A 179 29.48 33.61 -14.76
CA TYR A 179 28.07 34.02 -14.56
C TYR A 179 27.82 34.83 -13.28
N PHE A 180 28.86 35.16 -12.51
CA PHE A 180 28.75 36.05 -11.35
C PHE A 180 29.39 37.40 -11.66
N THR A 181 28.60 38.33 -12.24
CA THR A 181 28.95 39.75 -12.14
C THR A 181 28.57 40.26 -10.75
N PRO A 182 29.49 40.85 -9.97
CA PRO A 182 29.16 41.41 -8.68
C PRO A 182 28.43 42.74 -8.88
N LEU A 183 27.26 42.83 -8.23
CA LEU A 183 26.53 44.03 -7.81
C LEU A 183 25.74 44.78 -8.88
N GLY A 184 24.44 44.92 -8.61
CA GLY A 184 23.55 45.89 -9.22
C GLY A 184 23.96 47.33 -8.91
N ILE A 185 24.99 47.80 -9.60
CA ILE A 185 25.31 49.21 -9.78
C ILE A 185 25.31 49.44 -11.29
N GLN A 186 24.36 50.25 -11.76
CA GLN A 186 24.35 50.69 -13.15
C GLN A 186 25.67 51.42 -13.43
N ASN A 187 26.40 50.98 -14.47
CA ASN A 187 27.56 51.72 -14.96
C ASN A 187 27.12 53.15 -15.29
N PRO A 188 27.84 54.20 -14.83
CA PRO A 188 27.53 55.56 -15.22
C PRO A 188 27.69 55.70 -16.74
N VAL A 189 26.67 56.25 -17.38
CA VAL A 189 26.69 56.66 -18.79
C VAL A 189 27.91 57.56 -19.00
N LYS A 190 28.85 57.11 -19.84
CA LYS A 190 29.99 57.92 -20.26
C LYS A 190 29.47 58.97 -21.26
N PRO A 191 29.66 60.28 -21.04
CA PRO A 191 29.27 61.27 -22.04
C PRO A 191 30.12 61.10 -23.30
N GLU A 192 29.47 61.18 -24.46
CA GLU A 192 30.13 61.15 -25.76
C GLU A 192 31.16 62.28 -25.88
N PRO A 193 32.36 62.02 -26.42
CA PRO A 193 33.29 63.08 -26.76
C PRO A 193 32.75 63.89 -27.94
N ALA A 194 32.71 65.21 -27.77
CA ALA A 194 32.35 66.16 -28.80
C ALA A 194 33.16 65.93 -30.09
N THR A 195 32.45 65.71 -31.19
CA THR A 195 33.01 65.80 -32.54
C THR A 195 33.45 67.25 -32.78
N LYS A 196 34.75 67.45 -33.00
CA LYS A 196 35.28 68.64 -33.66
C LYS A 196 35.25 68.38 -35.17
N GLY A 197 34.58 69.25 -35.90
CA GLY A 197 34.47 69.27 -37.37
C GLY A 197 33.30 70.14 -37.79
#